data_AF-A0A6N7C538-F1
#
_entry.id   AF-A0A6N7C538-F1
#
_cell.length_a   1.000
_cell.length_b   1.000
_cell.length_c   1.000
_cell.angle_alpha   90.00
_cell.angle_beta   90.00
_cell.angle_gamma   90.00
#
_symmetry.space_group_name_H-M   'P 1'
#
loop_
_entity.id
_entity.type
_entity.pdbx_description
1 polymer ?
#
loop_
_entity_poly.entity_id
_entity_poly.type
_entity_poly.pdbx_seq_one_letter_code
_entity_poly.pdbx_strand_id
1 'polypeptide(L)'
;MVIDTNAIVSSPRLRSKGWRGLIDKASEWDVQFKVPVVVEMEAVNVVRRSWDKEKRAVDKLRVGEFGLSSTLKEMSAAIEKQMDGYETELRELLKQIDTELVPVPDDADHLEIARRASERRAPYFERRQDRTQGEPSAKDGYRDTLIWLTVLDIARSHPDCEVWFVSANHNDFGRPQEKNHAISEDTCPYPLHPELLEDLASRGLSSDRVLYVRTLERLEQHLAAQFAALPDEEREALVAKIDTTKLDRFLALQVATFPLDPSKAALPPRTVEAHVQSLPRSASALQFNDAARRAAGSWTAQFTTLVEPNLEITDSVGNVEVISKKLQVLGRVAISAEGAVEDLVVTAIEALPDDPMRRVWLWQTQVEPRSDAYFAGVLRHAAANLPSESLEGLYRAANLPPGTREMLDAYWKRDDEMRRSGDVSDD
;
A
#
# COMPACT_ATOMS: atom_id res chain seq x y z
N MET A 1 -20.53 6.85 -3.59
CA MET A 1 -19.08 6.64 -3.33
C MET A 1 -18.69 7.32 -2.02
N VAL A 2 -18.01 6.61 -1.11
CA VAL A 2 -17.48 7.15 0.15
C VAL A 2 -15.97 7.25 0.04
N ILE A 3 -15.42 8.42 0.33
CA ILE A 3 -14.01 8.76 0.05
C ILE A 3 -13.20 8.84 1.35
N ASP A 4 -12.05 8.18 1.37
CA ASP A 4 -11.06 8.29 2.45
C ASP A 4 -10.05 9.44 2.21
N THR A 5 -9.36 9.88 3.26
CA THR A 5 -8.33 10.93 3.30
C THR A 5 -7.31 10.81 2.18
N ASN A 6 -6.80 9.61 1.90
CA ASN A 6 -5.72 9.42 0.92
C ASN A 6 -6.13 9.82 -0.51
N ALA A 7 -7.40 9.70 -0.88
CA ALA A 7 -7.89 10.09 -2.20
C ALA A 7 -7.92 11.62 -2.40
N ILE A 8 -8.11 12.38 -1.31
CA ILE A 8 -8.02 13.86 -1.33
C ILE A 8 -6.56 14.29 -1.21
N VAL A 9 -5.78 13.71 -0.30
CA VAL A 9 -4.37 14.08 -0.08
C VAL A 9 -3.52 13.87 -1.32
N SER A 10 -3.75 12.79 -2.08
CA SER A 10 -3.04 12.52 -3.34
C SER A 10 -3.43 13.48 -4.48
N SER A 11 -4.59 14.14 -4.38
CA SER A 11 -5.03 15.16 -5.33
C SER A 11 -5.76 16.30 -4.61
N PRO A 12 -5.05 17.21 -3.91
CA PRO A 12 -5.66 18.24 -3.05
C PRO A 12 -6.64 19.17 -3.78
N ARG A 13 -6.51 19.27 -5.11
CA ARG A 13 -7.38 20.07 -5.98
C ARG A 13 -8.40 19.24 -6.77
N LEU A 14 -8.53 17.94 -6.49
CA LEU A 14 -9.43 16.99 -7.16
C LEU A 14 -9.21 16.96 -8.69
N ARG A 15 -7.94 16.98 -9.12
CA ARG A 15 -7.53 17.12 -10.54
C ARG A 15 -6.91 15.86 -11.13
N SER A 16 -6.78 14.78 -10.36
CA SER A 16 -6.27 13.52 -10.90
C SER A 16 -7.18 12.99 -12.01
N LYS A 17 -6.66 12.11 -12.85
CA LYS A 17 -7.46 11.49 -13.92
C LYS A 17 -8.67 10.75 -13.36
N GLY A 18 -8.51 10.04 -12.22
CA GLY A 18 -9.61 9.35 -11.54
C GLY A 18 -10.70 10.31 -11.07
N TRP A 19 -10.33 11.41 -10.39
CA TRP A 19 -11.29 12.43 -9.98
C TRP A 19 -12.05 13.03 -11.17
N ARG A 20 -11.34 13.52 -12.18
CA ARG A 20 -11.96 14.16 -13.35
C ARG A 20 -12.90 13.20 -14.08
N GLY A 21 -12.46 11.97 -14.35
CA GLY A 21 -13.27 10.98 -15.04
C GLY A 21 -14.58 10.68 -14.30
N LEU A 22 -14.52 10.52 -12.97
CA LEU A 22 -15.71 10.30 -12.14
C LEU A 22 -16.61 11.53 -12.07
N ILE A 23 -16.04 12.73 -11.90
CA ILE A 23 -16.82 13.99 -11.85
C ILE A 23 -17.55 14.23 -13.18
N ASP A 24 -16.82 14.10 -14.31
CA ASP A 24 -17.37 14.34 -15.65
C ASP A 24 -18.52 13.38 -15.98
N LYS A 25 -18.49 12.16 -15.41
CA LYS A 25 -19.47 11.10 -15.63
C LYS A 25 -20.46 10.92 -14.49
N ALA A 26 -20.37 11.70 -13.43
CA ALA A 26 -21.14 11.49 -12.21
C ALA A 26 -22.65 11.45 -12.46
N SER A 27 -23.16 12.42 -13.23
CA SER A 27 -24.59 12.47 -13.58
C SER A 27 -25.02 11.37 -14.55
N GLU A 28 -24.12 10.88 -15.42
CA GLU A 28 -24.42 9.84 -16.41
C GLU A 28 -24.47 8.45 -15.76
N TRP A 29 -23.60 8.22 -14.79
CA TRP A 29 -23.47 6.95 -14.07
C TRP A 29 -24.22 6.94 -12.73
N ASP A 30 -25.00 7.98 -12.44
CA ASP A 30 -25.74 8.19 -11.19
C ASP A 30 -24.84 8.03 -9.93
N VAL A 31 -23.64 8.60 -10.01
CA VAL A 31 -22.65 8.57 -8.94
C VAL A 31 -22.79 9.78 -8.03
N GLN A 32 -22.97 9.52 -6.74
CA GLN A 32 -22.92 10.53 -5.69
C GLN A 32 -21.64 10.42 -4.87
N PHE A 33 -21.01 11.55 -4.57
CA PHE A 33 -19.83 11.62 -3.71
C PHE A 33 -20.23 11.93 -2.27
N LYS A 34 -19.70 11.15 -1.33
CA LYS A 34 -19.86 11.36 0.11
C LYS A 34 -18.48 11.37 0.76
N VAL A 35 -18.21 12.40 1.55
CA VAL A 35 -16.93 12.57 2.27
C VAL A 35 -17.25 12.69 3.75
N PRO A 36 -16.78 11.76 4.61
CA PRO A 36 -16.92 11.92 6.04
C PRO A 36 -16.23 13.20 6.54
N VAL A 37 -16.82 13.93 7.49
CA VAL A 37 -16.21 15.17 8.03
C VAL A 37 -14.82 14.92 8.64
N VAL A 38 -14.59 13.74 9.23
CA VAL A 38 -13.27 13.32 9.73
C VAL A 38 -12.21 13.24 8.63
N VAL A 39 -12.61 12.87 7.40
CA VAL A 39 -11.72 12.80 6.23
C VAL A 39 -11.32 14.19 5.77
N GLU A 40 -12.28 15.12 5.69
CA GLU A 40 -12.00 16.52 5.35
C GLU A 40 -11.01 17.14 6.36
N MET A 41 -11.31 17.02 7.65
CA MET A 41 -10.47 17.53 8.74
C MET A 41 -9.05 16.95 8.67
N GLU A 42 -8.91 15.64 8.40
CA GLU A 42 -7.61 15.02 8.26
C GLU A 42 -6.88 15.51 7.01
N ALA A 43 -7.55 15.53 5.85
CA ALA A 43 -6.97 15.93 4.58
C ALA A 43 -6.39 17.34 4.64
N VAL A 44 -7.12 18.29 5.25
CA VAL A 44 -6.65 19.66 5.49
C VAL A 44 -5.33 19.66 6.26
N ASN A 45 -5.26 18.92 7.36
CA ASN A 45 -4.06 18.86 8.21
C ASN A 45 -2.89 18.14 7.53
N VAL A 46 -3.14 17.09 6.76
CA VAL A 46 -2.09 16.35 6.04
C VAL A 46 -1.54 17.18 4.89
N VAL A 47 -2.39 17.81 4.09
CA VAL A 47 -1.97 18.66 2.96
C VAL A 47 -1.20 19.88 3.44
N ARG A 48 -1.70 20.60 4.46
CA ARG A 48 -0.97 21.73 5.07
C ARG A 48 0.41 21.32 5.56
N ARG A 49 0.54 20.16 6.22
CA ARG A 49 1.84 19.62 6.65
C ARG A 49 2.76 19.26 5.48
N SER A 50 2.22 18.73 4.38
CA SER A 50 3.02 18.46 3.17
C SER A 50 3.53 19.74 2.55
N TRP A 51 2.66 20.72 2.34
CA TRP A 51 3.02 22.02 1.78
C TRP A 51 3.98 22.80 2.67
N ASP A 52 3.89 22.68 4.01
CA ASP A 52 4.89 23.28 4.90
C ASP A 52 6.29 22.68 4.70
N LYS A 53 6.40 21.36 4.48
CA LYS A 53 7.69 20.72 4.16
C LYS A 53 8.26 21.23 2.84
N GLU A 54 7.42 21.37 1.81
CA GLU A 54 7.81 21.92 0.51
C GLU A 54 8.21 23.40 0.63
N LYS A 55 7.43 24.21 1.37
CA LYS A 55 7.75 25.61 1.67
C LYS A 55 9.12 25.73 2.35
N ARG A 56 9.41 24.90 3.36
CA ARG A 56 10.72 24.87 4.03
C ARG A 56 11.86 24.50 3.07
N ALA A 57 11.60 23.73 2.01
CA ALA A 57 12.59 23.44 0.98
C ALA A 57 12.83 24.68 0.08
N VAL A 58 11.76 25.39 -0.30
CA VAL A 58 11.82 26.66 -1.03
C VAL A 58 12.60 27.71 -0.22
N ASP A 59 12.28 27.88 1.07
CA ASP A 59 12.92 28.85 1.97
C ASP A 59 14.44 28.63 2.12
N LYS A 60 14.94 27.42 1.83
CA LYS A 60 16.38 27.07 1.88
C LYS A 60 17.15 27.40 0.61
N LEU A 61 16.49 27.81 -0.47
CA LEU A 61 17.15 28.12 -1.74
C LEU A 61 18.09 29.32 -1.59
N ARG A 62 19.36 29.13 -1.95
CA ARG A 62 20.38 30.20 -1.92
C ARG A 62 20.31 31.04 -3.19
N VAL A 63 19.33 31.95 -3.25
CA VAL A 63 19.09 32.78 -4.43
C VAL A 63 19.68 34.19 -4.35
N GLY A 64 20.36 34.52 -3.25
CA GLY A 64 20.88 35.87 -2.97
C GLY A 64 21.92 36.35 -3.97
N GLU A 65 22.79 35.45 -4.46
CA GLU A 65 23.81 35.77 -5.48
C GLU A 65 23.18 36.15 -6.84
N PHE A 66 21.92 35.76 -7.07
CA PHE A 66 21.17 36.08 -8.29
C PHE A 66 20.25 37.31 -8.11
N GLY A 67 20.24 37.96 -6.94
CA GLY A 67 19.36 39.10 -6.67
C GLY A 67 17.87 38.75 -6.53
N LEU A 68 17.52 37.47 -6.38
CA LEU A 68 16.12 36.99 -6.38
C LEU A 68 15.49 36.89 -4.98
N SER A 69 16.08 37.53 -3.97
CA SER A 69 15.63 37.42 -2.59
C SER A 69 14.21 37.95 -2.35
N SER A 70 13.77 38.97 -3.09
CA SER A 70 12.39 39.46 -3.04
C SER A 70 11.41 38.46 -3.61
N THR A 71 11.72 37.89 -4.78
CA THR A 71 10.92 36.86 -5.43
C THR A 71 10.76 35.63 -4.54
N LEU A 72 11.84 35.19 -3.86
CA LEU A 72 11.74 34.09 -2.91
C LEU A 72 10.75 34.39 -1.77
N LYS A 73 10.81 35.59 -1.19
CA LYS A 73 9.86 36.00 -0.14
C LYS A 73 8.42 36.04 -0.64
N GLU A 74 8.19 36.53 -1.85
CA GLU A 74 6.87 36.56 -2.48
C GLU A 74 6.33 35.15 -2.73
N MET A 75 7.17 34.23 -3.21
CA MET A 75 6.80 32.82 -3.37
C MET A 75 6.43 32.18 -2.04
N SER A 76 7.24 32.35 -1.00
CA SER A 76 6.98 31.78 0.32
C SER A 76 5.69 32.32 0.94
N ALA A 77 5.42 33.63 0.81
CA ALA A 77 4.18 34.24 1.26
C ALA A 77 2.96 33.75 0.45
N ALA A 78 3.12 33.52 -0.86
CA ALA A 78 2.06 32.94 -1.68
C ALA A 78 1.73 31.50 -1.26
N ILE A 79 2.75 30.68 -0.95
CA ILE A 79 2.55 29.30 -0.46
C ILE A 79 1.82 29.32 0.90
N GLU A 80 2.24 30.18 1.83
CA GLU A 80 1.60 30.32 3.14
C GLU A 80 0.12 30.73 3.01
N LYS A 81 -0.18 31.70 2.14
CA LYS A 81 -1.56 32.08 1.84
C LYS A 81 -2.39 30.92 1.28
N GLN A 82 -1.81 30.08 0.42
CA GLN A 82 -2.49 28.89 -0.10
C GLN A 82 -2.74 27.86 1.01
N MET A 83 -1.75 27.62 1.88
CA MET A 83 -1.88 26.72 3.03
C MET A 83 -3.01 27.16 3.98
N ASP A 84 -3.05 28.44 4.32
CA ASP A 84 -4.07 29.00 5.23
C ASP A 84 -5.46 28.89 4.63
N GLY A 85 -5.62 29.20 3.34
CA GLY A 85 -6.89 29.14 2.61
C GLY A 85 -7.38 27.75 2.22
N TYR A 86 -6.57 26.70 2.38
CA TYR A 86 -6.84 25.38 1.80
C TYR A 86 -8.15 24.74 2.27
N GLU A 87 -8.52 24.87 3.55
CA GLU A 87 -9.78 24.31 4.07
C GLU A 87 -11.00 24.89 3.36
N THR A 88 -11.00 26.22 3.14
CA THR A 88 -12.06 26.90 2.40
C THR A 88 -12.07 26.48 0.94
N GLU A 89 -10.91 26.42 0.29
CA GLU A 89 -10.79 25.95 -1.10
C GLU A 89 -11.29 24.51 -1.25
N LEU A 90 -10.93 23.60 -0.34
CA LEU A 90 -11.38 22.20 -0.38
C LEU A 90 -12.90 22.10 -0.25
N ARG A 91 -13.51 22.83 0.71
CA ARG A 91 -14.98 22.84 0.84
C ARG A 91 -15.68 23.40 -0.39
N GLU A 92 -15.12 24.44 -1.02
CA GLU A 92 -15.65 24.97 -2.27
C GLU A 92 -15.55 23.95 -3.41
N LEU A 93 -14.42 23.27 -3.54
CA LEU A 93 -14.24 22.21 -4.54
C LEU A 93 -15.22 21.05 -4.33
N LEU A 94 -15.38 20.56 -3.09
CA LEU A 94 -16.34 19.50 -2.76
C LEU A 94 -17.79 19.93 -3.07
N LYS A 95 -18.14 21.18 -2.77
CA LYS A 95 -19.46 21.73 -3.11
C LYS A 95 -19.67 21.86 -4.62
N GLN A 96 -18.64 22.23 -5.38
CA GLN A 96 -18.73 22.36 -6.85
C GLN A 96 -19.03 21.02 -7.54
N ILE A 97 -18.60 19.91 -6.96
CA ILE A 97 -18.84 18.56 -7.47
C ILE A 97 -20.02 17.86 -6.77
N ASP A 98 -20.90 18.63 -6.12
CA ASP A 98 -22.10 18.17 -5.42
C ASP A 98 -21.82 17.05 -4.39
N THR A 99 -20.69 17.15 -3.68
CA THR A 99 -20.33 16.21 -2.62
C THR A 99 -21.07 16.54 -1.33
N GLU A 100 -21.61 15.50 -0.69
CA GLU A 100 -22.15 15.59 0.66
C GLU A 100 -21.04 15.38 1.70
N LEU A 101 -20.86 16.35 2.59
CA LEU A 101 -20.06 16.17 3.80
C LEU A 101 -20.89 15.47 4.87
N VAL A 102 -20.56 14.20 5.14
CA VAL A 102 -21.34 13.34 6.02
C VAL A 102 -20.81 13.43 7.45
N PRO A 103 -21.63 13.82 8.45
CA PRO A 103 -21.20 13.84 9.84
C PRO A 103 -20.85 12.44 10.35
N VAL A 104 -20.12 12.39 11.47
CA VAL A 104 -19.96 11.14 12.20
C VAL A 104 -21.35 10.71 12.70
N PRO A 105 -21.75 9.42 12.58
CA PRO A 105 -23.06 8.96 13.04
C PRO A 105 -23.29 9.28 14.52
N ASP A 106 -24.49 9.72 14.88
CA ASP A 106 -24.84 10.06 16.27
C ASP A 106 -24.75 8.84 17.21
N ASP A 107 -24.90 7.63 16.66
CA ASP A 107 -24.77 6.35 17.37
C ASP A 107 -23.32 5.83 17.45
N ALA A 108 -22.33 6.62 17.00
CA ALA A 108 -20.92 6.31 17.17
C ALA A 108 -20.49 6.49 18.64
N ASP A 109 -20.70 5.44 19.44
CA ASP A 109 -20.30 5.40 20.84
C ASP A 109 -18.77 5.35 20.99
N HIS A 110 -18.19 6.26 21.76
CA HIS A 110 -16.77 6.23 22.11
C HIS A 110 -16.36 4.92 22.79
N LEU A 111 -17.28 4.23 23.48
CA LEU A 111 -17.02 2.91 24.03
C LEU A 111 -16.87 1.84 22.95
N GLU A 112 -17.58 1.92 21.82
CA GLU A 112 -17.39 1.01 20.69
C GLU A 112 -16.03 1.22 20.05
N ILE A 113 -15.59 2.48 19.89
CA ILE A 113 -14.26 2.80 19.37
C ILE A 113 -13.18 2.29 20.34
N ALA A 114 -13.35 2.52 21.65
CA ALA A 114 -12.43 2.03 22.67
C ALA A 114 -12.37 0.50 22.73
N ARG A 115 -13.52 -0.17 22.58
CA ARG A 115 -13.62 -1.63 22.53
C ARG A 115 -12.87 -2.18 21.32
N ARG A 116 -13.11 -1.63 20.12
CA ARG A 116 -12.35 -1.99 18.90
C ARG A 116 -10.86 -1.79 19.07
N ALA A 117 -10.45 -0.65 19.62
CA ALA A 117 -9.05 -0.35 19.87
C ALA A 117 -8.41 -1.36 20.84
N SER A 118 -9.14 -1.73 21.91
CA SER A 118 -8.70 -2.71 22.89
C SER A 118 -8.59 -4.11 22.30
N GLU A 119 -9.54 -4.50 21.46
CA GLU A 119 -9.58 -5.79 20.76
C GLU A 119 -8.62 -5.83 19.55
N ARG A 120 -8.09 -4.68 19.13
CA ARG A 120 -7.34 -4.50 17.88
C ARG A 120 -8.11 -4.98 16.64
N ARG A 121 -9.43 -4.76 16.69
CA ARG A 121 -10.33 -5.12 15.61
C ARG A 121 -10.18 -4.11 14.46
N ALA A 122 -10.26 -4.55 13.21
CA ALA A 122 -10.22 -3.68 12.04
C ALA A 122 -11.20 -2.47 12.18
N PRO A 123 -10.80 -1.27 11.75
CA PRO A 123 -9.59 -0.92 11.01
C PRO A 123 -8.39 -0.51 11.91
N TYR A 124 -8.19 -1.20 13.05
CA TYR A 124 -6.93 -1.14 13.77
C TYR A 124 -5.96 -2.20 13.23
N PHE A 125 -4.77 -1.76 12.83
CA PHE A 125 -3.71 -2.67 12.39
C PHE A 125 -3.16 -3.51 13.57
N GLU A 126 -2.90 -4.80 13.33
CA GLU A 126 -2.02 -5.58 14.20
C GLU A 126 -0.61 -5.01 14.11
N ARG A 127 -0.03 -4.50 15.22
CA ARG A 127 1.38 -4.05 15.23
C ARG A 127 2.28 -5.11 14.60
N ARG A 128 2.81 -4.86 13.39
CA ARG A 128 4.17 -5.29 13.10
C ARG A 128 5.06 -4.47 14.04
N GLN A 129 5.71 -5.14 14.98
CA GLN A 129 6.83 -4.52 15.69
C GLN A 129 7.91 -4.24 14.66
N ASP A 130 7.86 -3.06 14.06
CA ASP A 130 8.95 -2.63 13.19
C ASP A 130 10.20 -2.47 14.06
N ARG A 131 11.27 -3.16 13.66
CA ARG A 131 12.52 -3.31 14.43
C ARG A 131 13.45 -2.11 14.30
N THR A 132 13.08 -1.11 13.53
CA THR A 132 13.88 0.11 13.41
C THR A 132 13.58 1.04 14.59
N GLN A 133 14.59 1.17 15.44
CA GLN A 133 14.66 2.14 16.53
C GLN A 133 14.12 3.52 16.11
N GLY A 134 13.19 4.07 16.91
CA GLY A 134 12.79 5.46 16.86
C GLY A 134 11.29 5.67 16.67
N GLU A 135 10.57 5.69 17.80
CA GLU A 135 9.16 6.07 17.95
C GLU A 135 8.11 5.25 17.18
N PRO A 136 7.27 4.45 17.86
CA PRO A 136 6.08 3.91 17.23
C PRO A 136 5.11 5.07 17.02
N SER A 137 5.11 5.70 15.85
CA SER A 137 3.93 6.43 15.38
C SER A 137 2.87 5.40 15.00
N ALA A 138 2.38 4.64 15.99
CA ALA A 138 1.24 3.76 15.78
C ALA A 138 0.06 4.68 15.46
N LYS A 139 -0.31 4.73 14.18
CA LYS A 139 -1.57 5.33 13.75
C LYS A 139 -2.65 4.69 14.63
N ASP A 140 -3.29 5.47 15.49
CA ASP A 140 -4.46 4.96 16.20
C ASP A 140 -5.55 4.80 15.14
N GLY A 141 -6.14 3.61 15.04
CA GLY A 141 -7.22 3.32 14.08
C GLY A 141 -8.51 4.10 14.38
N TYR A 142 -8.47 5.13 15.23
CA TYR A 142 -9.61 5.91 15.68
C TYR A 142 -10.29 6.58 14.49
N ARG A 143 -9.52 7.29 13.66
CA ARG A 143 -10.04 8.01 12.49
C ARG A 143 -10.60 7.04 11.46
N ASP A 144 -9.87 5.99 11.16
CA ASP A 144 -10.31 4.92 10.26
C ASP A 144 -11.59 4.24 10.76
N THR A 145 -11.74 4.08 12.09
CA THR A 145 -12.96 3.56 12.71
C THR A 145 -14.12 4.51 12.50
N LEU A 146 -13.95 5.82 12.71
CA LEU A 146 -14.99 6.80 12.43
C LEU A 146 -15.41 6.78 10.96
N ILE A 147 -14.45 6.67 10.04
CA ILE A 147 -14.72 6.54 8.60
C ILE A 147 -15.56 5.29 8.32
N TRP A 148 -15.17 4.15 8.89
CA TRP A 148 -15.89 2.90 8.73
C TRP A 148 -17.32 2.97 9.28
N LEU A 149 -17.52 3.55 10.46
CA LEU A 149 -18.85 3.75 11.04
C LEU A 149 -19.72 4.64 10.14
N THR A 150 -19.15 5.69 9.55
CA THR A 150 -19.85 6.51 8.55
C THR A 150 -20.20 5.71 7.29
N VAL A 151 -19.31 4.84 6.79
CA VAL A 151 -19.62 3.94 5.65
C VAL A 151 -20.82 3.05 5.96
N LEU A 152 -20.85 2.44 7.14
CA LEU A 152 -21.96 1.59 7.58
C LEU A 152 -23.28 2.35 7.68
N ASP A 153 -23.24 3.58 8.22
CA ASP A 153 -24.44 4.42 8.31
C ASP A 153 -24.97 4.83 6.93
N ILE A 154 -24.08 5.21 6.00
CA ILE A 154 -24.46 5.52 4.62
C ILE A 154 -25.12 4.32 3.95
N ALA A 155 -24.53 3.12 4.12
CA ALA A 155 -25.07 1.88 3.56
C ALA A 155 -26.45 1.53 4.11
N ARG A 156 -26.68 1.79 5.41
CA ARG A 156 -27.99 1.63 6.07
C ARG A 156 -29.02 2.63 5.57
N SER A 157 -28.63 3.90 5.43
CA SER A 157 -29.54 5.02 5.11
C SER A 157 -29.92 5.09 3.62
N HIS A 158 -29.22 4.38 2.74
CA HIS A 158 -29.46 4.37 1.29
C HIS A 158 -29.64 2.95 0.75
N PRO A 159 -30.65 2.17 1.19
CA PRO A 159 -30.73 0.73 0.93
C PRO A 159 -30.69 0.34 -0.55
N ASP A 160 -31.13 1.23 -1.45
CA ASP A 160 -31.24 0.95 -2.89
C ASP A 160 -29.98 1.28 -3.70
N CYS A 161 -28.93 1.82 -3.08
CA CYS A 161 -27.70 2.27 -3.78
C CYS A 161 -26.50 1.42 -3.42
N GLU A 162 -25.66 0.98 -4.36
CA GLU A 162 -24.35 0.38 -4.03
C GLU A 162 -23.40 1.39 -3.33
N VAL A 163 -22.71 0.96 -2.27
CA VAL A 163 -21.73 1.82 -1.56
C VAL A 163 -20.32 1.41 -1.92
N TRP A 164 -19.70 2.20 -2.79
CA TRP A 164 -18.27 2.08 -3.11
C TRP A 164 -17.41 2.88 -2.12
N PHE A 165 -16.66 2.21 -1.27
CA PHE A 165 -15.68 2.80 -0.36
C PHE A 165 -14.29 2.84 -1.01
N VAL A 166 -13.72 4.03 -1.14
CA VAL A 166 -12.43 4.26 -1.80
C VAL A 166 -11.36 4.60 -0.78
N SER A 167 -10.38 3.70 -0.60
CA SER A 167 -9.24 3.94 0.29
C SER A 167 -8.00 3.15 -0.14
N ALA A 168 -6.84 3.81 -0.23
CA ALA A 168 -5.56 3.13 -0.43
C ALA A 168 -5.10 2.31 0.81
N ASN A 169 -5.79 2.45 1.96
CA ASN A 169 -5.41 1.81 3.22
C ASN A 169 -5.89 0.34 3.32
N HIS A 170 -5.39 -0.48 2.40
CA HIS A 170 -5.72 -1.90 2.29
C HIS A 170 -5.22 -2.76 3.46
N ASN A 171 -4.31 -2.24 4.30
CA ASN A 171 -3.86 -2.94 5.50
C ASN A 171 -4.94 -2.93 6.60
N ASP A 172 -5.70 -1.84 6.71
CA ASP A 172 -6.69 -1.66 7.78
C ASP A 172 -8.10 -2.03 7.30
N PHE A 173 -8.41 -1.79 6.02
CA PHE A 173 -9.73 -2.07 5.45
C PHE A 173 -9.79 -3.29 4.52
N GLY A 174 -8.66 -3.69 3.96
CA GLY A 174 -8.58 -4.80 3.00
C GLY A 174 -8.39 -6.13 3.71
N ARG A 175 -8.74 -7.21 3.00
CA ARG A 175 -8.43 -8.58 3.46
C ARG A 175 -6.92 -8.75 3.61
N PRO A 176 -6.43 -9.24 4.76
CA PRO A 176 -5.02 -9.58 4.92
C PRO A 176 -4.60 -10.63 3.89
N GLN A 177 -3.36 -10.54 3.39
CA GLN A 177 -2.88 -11.55 2.45
C GLN A 177 -2.75 -12.92 3.13
N GLU A 178 -3.37 -13.94 2.53
CA GLU A 178 -3.34 -15.31 3.05
C GLU A 178 -2.17 -16.10 2.45
N LYS A 179 -1.67 -17.09 3.21
CA LYS A 179 -0.51 -17.93 2.84
C LYS A 179 -0.60 -18.56 1.45
N ASN A 180 -1.80 -18.84 0.96
CA ASN A 180 -2.01 -19.59 -0.27
C ASN A 180 -2.71 -18.79 -1.38
N HIS A 181 -3.13 -17.55 -1.11
CA HIS A 181 -3.86 -16.73 -2.08
C HIS A 181 -3.46 -15.27 -1.92
N ALA A 182 -2.52 -14.83 -2.77
CA ALA A 182 -2.23 -13.42 -2.91
C ALA A 182 -3.36 -12.75 -3.71
N ILE A 183 -3.84 -11.62 -3.20
CA ILE A 183 -4.82 -10.78 -3.89
C ILE A 183 -4.02 -9.74 -4.66
N SER A 184 -4.25 -9.67 -5.98
CA SER A 184 -3.60 -8.66 -6.82
C SER A 184 -4.01 -7.25 -6.38
N GLU A 185 -3.06 -6.31 -6.43
CA GLU A 185 -3.33 -4.92 -6.06
C GLU A 185 -4.38 -4.24 -6.94
N ASP A 186 -4.57 -4.73 -8.17
CA ASP A 186 -5.53 -4.17 -9.14
C ASP A 186 -6.91 -4.86 -9.09
N THR A 187 -7.14 -5.75 -8.12
CA THR A 187 -8.44 -6.40 -7.91
C THR A 187 -9.54 -5.36 -7.65
N CYS A 188 -10.68 -5.47 -8.32
CA CYS A 188 -11.85 -4.61 -8.12
C CYS A 188 -13.16 -5.42 -8.24
N PRO A 189 -14.05 -5.40 -7.23
CA PRO A 189 -13.83 -4.83 -5.90
C PRO A 189 -12.70 -5.56 -5.15
N TYR A 190 -11.89 -4.80 -4.41
CA TYR A 190 -10.88 -5.37 -3.53
C TYR A 190 -11.58 -5.99 -2.31
N PRO A 191 -11.21 -7.21 -1.87
CA PRO A 191 -11.87 -7.85 -0.73
C PRO A 191 -11.72 -7.05 0.57
N LEU A 192 -12.84 -6.82 1.27
CA LEU A 192 -12.86 -6.22 2.60
C LEU A 192 -12.27 -7.15 3.66
N HIS A 193 -11.79 -6.56 4.75
CA HIS A 193 -11.35 -7.29 5.93
C HIS A 193 -12.51 -8.12 6.52
N PRO A 194 -12.28 -9.38 6.95
CA PRO A 194 -13.35 -10.25 7.47
C PRO A 194 -14.15 -9.64 8.63
N GLU A 195 -13.49 -8.98 9.58
CA GLU A 195 -14.15 -8.32 10.72
C GLU A 195 -15.06 -7.15 10.30
N LEU A 196 -14.77 -6.51 9.15
CA LEU A 196 -15.64 -5.47 8.59
C LEU A 196 -16.86 -6.10 7.88
N LEU A 197 -16.72 -7.30 7.31
CA LEU A 197 -17.87 -8.07 6.82
C LEU A 197 -18.78 -8.52 7.97
N GLU A 198 -18.20 -8.89 9.12
CA GLU A 198 -18.97 -9.17 10.34
C GLU A 198 -19.76 -7.94 10.82
N ASP A 199 -19.18 -6.74 10.69
CA ASP A 199 -19.89 -5.49 11.02
C ASP A 199 -21.12 -5.27 10.14
N LEU A 200 -20.99 -5.48 8.82
CA LEU A 200 -22.12 -5.42 7.89
C LEU A 200 -23.21 -6.40 8.31
N ALA A 201 -22.83 -7.67 8.55
CA ALA A 201 -23.76 -8.70 8.96
C ALA A 201 -24.46 -8.37 10.30
N SER A 202 -23.72 -7.85 11.28
CA SER A 202 -24.27 -7.46 12.59
C SER A 202 -25.32 -6.34 12.50
N ARG A 203 -25.26 -5.54 11.43
CA ARG A 203 -26.23 -4.46 11.13
C ARG A 203 -27.32 -4.88 10.15
N GLY A 204 -27.39 -6.18 9.80
CA GLY A 204 -28.36 -6.70 8.83
C GLY A 204 -28.08 -6.29 7.39
N LEU A 205 -26.87 -5.83 7.08
CA LEU A 205 -26.43 -5.48 5.73
C LEU A 205 -25.81 -6.70 5.06
N SER A 206 -26.13 -6.91 3.79
CA SER A 206 -25.53 -7.96 2.98
C SER A 206 -24.04 -7.67 2.70
N SER A 207 -23.23 -8.71 2.48
CA SER A 207 -21.77 -8.57 2.28
C SER A 207 -21.38 -7.84 0.98
N ASP A 208 -22.28 -7.83 0.00
CA ASP A 208 -22.15 -7.13 -1.28
C ASP A 208 -22.61 -5.68 -1.22
N ARG A 209 -23.18 -5.25 -0.08
CA ARG A 209 -23.69 -3.89 0.13
C ARG A 209 -22.59 -2.83 0.02
N VAL A 210 -21.40 -3.13 0.55
CA VAL A 210 -20.25 -2.22 0.56
C VAL A 210 -19.12 -2.84 -0.24
N LEU A 211 -18.74 -2.16 -1.31
CA LEU A 211 -17.68 -2.55 -2.23
C LEU A 211 -16.45 -1.70 -1.96
N TYR A 212 -15.30 -2.34 -1.78
CA TYR A 212 -14.05 -1.65 -1.47
C TYR A 212 -13.16 -1.55 -2.70
N VAL A 213 -12.49 -0.41 -2.88
CA VAL A 213 -11.54 -0.19 -3.98
C VAL A 213 -10.40 0.69 -3.51
N ARG A 214 -9.19 0.39 -4.00
CA ARG A 214 -7.97 1.01 -3.50
C ARG A 214 -7.70 2.41 -4.05
N THR A 215 -8.18 2.71 -5.25
CA THR A 215 -7.93 3.99 -5.94
C THR A 215 -9.15 4.43 -6.75
N LEU A 216 -9.29 5.75 -6.92
CA LEU A 216 -10.33 6.32 -7.78
C LEU A 216 -10.11 5.92 -9.24
N GLU A 217 -8.87 5.92 -9.67
CA GLU A 217 -8.42 5.48 -10.98
C GLU A 217 -8.87 4.06 -11.35
N ARG A 218 -8.85 3.14 -10.38
CA ARG A 218 -9.29 1.75 -10.60
C ARG A 218 -10.82 1.66 -10.65
N LEU A 219 -11.51 2.41 -9.79
CA LEU A 219 -12.97 2.46 -9.75
C LEU A 219 -13.54 3.12 -11.01
N GLU A 220 -12.97 4.25 -11.44
CA GLU A 220 -13.37 4.93 -12.66
C GLU A 220 -13.30 3.98 -13.87
N GLN A 221 -12.21 3.23 -14.01
CA GLN A 221 -12.08 2.26 -15.10
C GLN A 221 -13.11 1.12 -15.00
N HIS A 222 -13.41 0.66 -13.78
CA HIS A 222 -14.43 -0.36 -13.55
C HIS A 222 -15.82 0.12 -13.97
N LEU A 223 -16.23 1.31 -13.51
CA LEU A 223 -17.52 1.91 -13.86
C LEU A 223 -17.58 2.22 -15.36
N ALA A 224 -16.49 2.72 -15.96
CA ALA A 224 -16.42 2.94 -17.40
C ALA A 224 -16.67 1.63 -18.18
N ALA A 225 -16.12 0.50 -17.72
CA ALA A 225 -16.34 -0.79 -18.35
C ALA A 225 -17.77 -1.31 -18.14
N GLN A 226 -18.47 -0.87 -17.09
CA GLN A 226 -19.87 -1.22 -16.83
C GLN A 226 -20.83 -0.39 -17.70
N PHE A 227 -20.62 0.92 -17.78
CA PHE A 227 -21.54 1.86 -18.46
C PHE A 227 -21.19 2.10 -19.93
N ALA A 228 -19.93 1.89 -20.33
CA ALA A 228 -19.43 2.07 -21.69
C ALA A 228 -18.64 0.84 -22.16
N ALA A 229 -19.13 -0.36 -21.82
CA ALA A 229 -18.52 -1.63 -22.15
C ALA A 229 -18.19 -1.77 -23.64
N LEU A 230 -17.01 -2.31 -23.95
CA LEU A 230 -16.68 -2.78 -25.30
C LEU A 230 -17.08 -4.26 -25.44
N PRO A 231 -18.01 -4.61 -26.36
CA PRO A 231 -18.33 -6.00 -26.66
C PRO A 231 -17.10 -6.78 -27.12
N ASP A 232 -17.07 -8.09 -26.83
CA ASP A 232 -15.91 -8.95 -27.09
C ASP A 232 -15.42 -8.88 -28.55
N GLU A 233 -16.33 -8.99 -29.53
CA GLU A 233 -16.00 -8.94 -30.95
C GLU A 233 -15.33 -7.61 -31.35
N GLU A 234 -15.84 -6.50 -30.83
CA GLU A 234 -15.28 -5.19 -31.12
C GLU A 234 -13.95 -4.98 -30.42
N ARG A 235 -13.83 -5.42 -29.16
CA ARG A 235 -12.58 -5.40 -28.42
C ARG A 235 -11.50 -6.18 -29.18
N GLU A 236 -11.79 -7.37 -29.68
CA GLU A 236 -10.85 -8.15 -30.48
C GLU A 236 -10.42 -7.41 -31.75
N ALA A 237 -11.36 -6.77 -32.45
CA ALA A 237 -11.06 -5.97 -33.62
C ALA A 237 -10.20 -4.72 -33.31
N LEU A 238 -10.40 -4.09 -32.15
CA LEU A 238 -9.59 -2.96 -31.68
C LEU A 238 -8.20 -3.41 -31.22
N VAL A 239 -8.11 -4.54 -30.51
CA VAL A 239 -6.83 -5.13 -30.08
C VAL A 239 -5.96 -5.49 -31.27
N ALA A 240 -6.54 -6.01 -32.35
CA ALA A 240 -5.82 -6.32 -33.59
C ALA A 240 -5.23 -5.09 -34.30
N LYS A 241 -5.73 -3.88 -34.01
CA LYS A 241 -5.23 -2.62 -34.59
C LYS A 241 -4.08 -1.99 -33.79
N ILE A 242 -3.80 -2.48 -32.58
CA ILE A 242 -2.82 -1.83 -31.71
C ILE A 242 -1.44 -1.85 -32.37
N ASP A 243 -0.76 -0.70 -32.35
CA ASP A 243 0.67 -0.61 -32.66
C ASP A 243 1.49 -1.34 -31.59
N THR A 244 1.67 -2.65 -31.79
CA THR A 244 2.37 -3.54 -30.85
C THR A 244 3.81 -3.12 -30.61
N THR A 245 4.47 -2.52 -31.62
CA THR A 245 5.85 -2.04 -31.47
C THR A 245 5.93 -0.86 -30.51
N LYS A 246 4.99 0.09 -30.58
CA LYS A 246 4.91 1.17 -29.60
C LYS A 246 4.48 0.67 -28.24
N LEU A 247 3.48 -0.23 -28.19
CA LEU A 247 3.00 -0.82 -26.94
C LEU A 247 4.15 -1.48 -26.17
N ASP A 248 4.92 -2.33 -26.83
CA ASP A 248 6.08 -3.01 -26.23
C ASP A 248 7.12 -2.01 -25.72
N ARG A 249 7.34 -0.91 -26.45
CA ARG A 249 8.28 0.14 -26.02
C ARG A 249 7.78 0.87 -24.78
N PHE A 250 6.51 1.25 -24.74
CA PHE A 250 5.91 1.90 -23.57
C PHE A 250 5.93 0.98 -22.36
N LEU A 251 5.54 -0.29 -22.53
CA LEU A 251 5.58 -1.30 -21.49
C LEU A 251 7.00 -1.48 -20.94
N ALA A 252 7.99 -1.65 -21.82
CA ALA A 252 9.38 -1.83 -21.39
C ALA A 252 9.91 -0.61 -20.61
N LEU A 253 9.59 0.61 -21.03
CA LEU A 253 9.97 1.82 -20.32
C LEU A 253 9.31 1.91 -18.94
N GLN A 254 8.00 1.68 -18.86
CA GLN A 254 7.26 1.74 -17.60
C GLN A 254 7.74 0.67 -16.62
N VAL A 255 7.92 -0.56 -17.08
CA VAL A 255 8.44 -1.68 -16.27
C VAL A 255 9.85 -1.38 -15.77
N ALA A 256 10.73 -0.81 -16.61
CA ALA A 256 12.10 -0.48 -16.21
C ALA A 256 12.17 0.59 -15.10
N THR A 257 11.22 1.51 -15.07
CA THR A 257 11.16 2.60 -14.07
C THR A 257 10.27 2.29 -12.86
N PHE A 258 9.57 1.15 -12.86
CA PHE A 258 8.63 0.83 -11.81
C PHE A 258 9.38 0.40 -10.53
N PRO A 259 9.05 0.96 -9.35
CA PRO A 259 9.66 0.54 -8.09
C PRO A 259 9.19 -0.88 -7.74
N LEU A 260 10.12 -1.84 -7.71
CA LEU A 260 9.81 -3.21 -7.32
C LEU A 260 9.79 -3.36 -5.81
N ASP A 261 8.67 -3.87 -5.28
CA ASP A 261 8.57 -4.32 -3.90
C ASP A 261 9.05 -5.78 -3.82
N PRO A 262 10.16 -6.07 -3.10
CA PRO A 262 10.69 -7.43 -3.02
C PRO A 262 9.69 -8.46 -2.50
N SER A 263 8.79 -8.06 -1.61
CA SER A 263 7.78 -8.94 -1.04
C SER A 263 6.67 -9.29 -2.03
N LYS A 264 6.17 -8.29 -2.78
CA LYS A 264 5.13 -8.50 -3.81
C LYS A 264 5.65 -9.26 -5.02
N ALA A 265 6.89 -8.97 -5.43
CA ALA A 265 7.59 -9.72 -6.46
C ALA A 265 8.13 -11.07 -5.95
N ALA A 266 7.91 -11.40 -4.68
CA ALA A 266 8.35 -12.63 -4.01
C ALA A 266 9.83 -12.97 -4.27
N LEU A 267 10.70 -11.98 -4.20
CA LEU A 267 12.13 -12.12 -4.46
C LEU A 267 12.82 -12.97 -3.38
N PRO A 268 14.12 -13.29 -3.50
CA PRO A 268 14.82 -13.96 -2.42
C PRO A 268 14.61 -13.21 -1.08
N PRO A 269 14.32 -13.89 0.05
CA PRO A 269 13.82 -13.25 1.28
C PRO A 269 14.82 -12.33 2.02
N ARG A 270 16.05 -12.21 1.53
CA ARG A 270 17.06 -11.26 2.01
C ARG A 270 17.12 -9.97 1.19
N THR A 271 16.36 -9.91 0.11
CA THR A 271 16.33 -8.76 -0.80
C THR A 271 15.70 -7.57 -0.09
N VAL A 272 16.43 -6.46 -0.02
CA VAL A 272 15.95 -5.19 0.54
C VAL A 272 15.59 -4.19 -0.56
N GLU A 273 16.20 -4.32 -1.74
CA GLU A 273 15.97 -3.46 -2.88
C GLU A 273 16.06 -4.27 -4.17
N ALA A 274 15.26 -3.90 -5.17
CA ALA A 274 15.28 -4.52 -6.48
C ALA A 274 14.91 -3.52 -7.58
N HIS A 275 15.56 -3.62 -8.72
CA HIS A 275 15.21 -2.88 -9.93
C HIS A 275 15.29 -3.75 -11.17
N VAL A 276 14.49 -3.40 -12.17
CA VAL A 276 14.54 -4.06 -13.48
C VAL A 276 15.78 -3.56 -14.22
N GLN A 277 16.77 -4.43 -14.40
CA GLN A 277 17.99 -4.12 -15.14
C GLN A 277 17.77 -4.22 -16.66
N SER A 278 17.03 -5.25 -17.10
CA SER A 278 16.64 -5.40 -18.50
C SER A 278 15.38 -6.26 -18.64
N LEU A 279 14.64 -6.03 -19.71
CA LEU A 279 13.48 -6.83 -20.09
C LEU A 279 13.77 -7.52 -21.43
N PRO A 280 14.17 -8.80 -21.43
CA PRO A 280 14.29 -9.59 -22.66
C PRO A 280 12.95 -9.56 -23.39
N ARG A 281 12.94 -9.24 -24.69
CA ARG A 281 11.71 -9.12 -25.49
C ARG A 281 10.92 -10.42 -25.48
N SER A 282 9.92 -10.48 -24.60
CA SER A 282 8.83 -11.46 -24.61
C SER A 282 7.82 -11.07 -23.54
N ALA A 283 7.10 -9.95 -23.72
CA ALA A 283 5.80 -9.87 -23.07
C ALA A 283 4.94 -10.96 -23.71
N SER A 284 4.35 -11.84 -22.90
CA SER A 284 3.25 -12.69 -23.38
C SER A 284 2.15 -11.83 -24.01
N ALA A 285 1.22 -12.43 -24.77
CA ALA A 285 0.07 -11.69 -25.28
C ALA A 285 -0.64 -10.93 -24.13
N LEU A 286 -0.70 -9.59 -24.23
CA LEU A 286 -1.40 -8.77 -23.24
C LEU A 286 -2.87 -9.19 -23.21
N GLN A 287 -3.39 -9.39 -22.00
CA GLN A 287 -4.81 -9.62 -21.76
C GLN A 287 -5.46 -8.31 -21.36
N PHE A 288 -6.55 -7.92 -22.03
CA PHE A 288 -7.28 -6.69 -21.76
C PHE A 288 -8.61 -6.99 -21.06
N ASN A 289 -8.77 -6.45 -19.85
CA ASN A 289 -9.95 -6.56 -19.01
C ASN A 289 -10.55 -5.17 -18.76
N ASP A 290 -11.80 -5.10 -18.30
CA ASP A 290 -12.51 -3.84 -18.04
C ASP A 290 -12.38 -2.85 -19.22
N ALA A 291 -12.58 -3.34 -20.45
CA ALA A 291 -12.42 -2.52 -21.65
C ALA A 291 -13.61 -1.59 -21.82
N ALA A 292 -13.33 -0.28 -21.95
CA ALA A 292 -14.34 0.76 -21.99
C ALA A 292 -14.11 1.73 -23.15
N ARG A 293 -15.18 2.08 -23.86
CA ARG A 293 -15.13 3.10 -24.91
C ARG A 293 -15.01 4.49 -24.29
N ARG A 294 -14.20 5.34 -24.92
CA ARG A 294 -13.97 6.73 -24.57
C ARG A 294 -14.36 7.66 -25.74
N ALA A 295 -14.19 8.97 -25.54
CA ALA A 295 -14.53 9.97 -26.54
C ALA A 295 -13.72 9.77 -27.84
N ALA A 296 -14.25 10.26 -28.97
CA ALA A 296 -13.59 10.15 -30.28
C ALA A 296 -13.23 8.72 -30.72
N GLY A 297 -13.87 7.69 -30.14
CA GLY A 297 -13.61 6.29 -30.48
C GLY A 297 -12.32 5.73 -29.88
N SER A 298 -11.62 6.47 -29.01
CA SER A 298 -10.56 5.91 -28.19
C SER A 298 -11.15 4.95 -27.16
N TRP A 299 -10.31 4.15 -26.53
CA TRP A 299 -10.72 3.20 -25.50
C TRP A 299 -9.63 3.00 -24.46
N THR A 300 -10.04 2.57 -23.28
CA THR A 300 -9.13 2.22 -22.19
C THR A 300 -9.43 0.82 -21.69
N ALA A 301 -8.43 0.16 -21.13
CA ALA A 301 -8.59 -1.14 -20.50
C ALA A 301 -7.57 -1.31 -19.38
N GLN A 302 -7.90 -2.21 -18.44
CA GLN A 302 -6.89 -2.86 -17.62
C GLN A 302 -6.15 -3.87 -18.48
N PHE A 303 -4.84 -3.98 -18.30
CA PHE A 303 -4.04 -5.00 -18.95
C PHE A 303 -3.31 -5.87 -17.94
N THR A 304 -3.06 -7.11 -18.34
CA THR A 304 -2.21 -8.04 -17.60
C THR A 304 -1.31 -8.76 -18.58
N THR A 305 -0.03 -8.88 -18.23
CA THR A 305 0.94 -9.64 -19.02
C THR A 305 1.99 -10.29 -18.13
N LEU A 306 2.53 -11.41 -18.60
CA LEU A 306 3.69 -12.05 -18.01
C LEU A 306 4.95 -11.53 -18.70
N VAL A 307 5.97 -11.32 -17.88
CA VAL A 307 7.31 -10.89 -18.29
C VAL A 307 8.35 -11.69 -17.51
N GLU A 308 9.54 -11.81 -18.06
CA GLU A 308 10.68 -12.46 -17.40
C GLU A 308 11.89 -11.51 -17.41
N PRO A 309 11.85 -10.40 -16.65
CA PRO A 309 12.94 -9.44 -16.58
C PRO A 309 14.17 -10.01 -15.89
N ASN A 310 15.33 -9.44 -16.22
CA ASN A 310 16.51 -9.53 -15.38
C ASN A 310 16.43 -8.42 -14.33
N LEU A 311 16.43 -8.84 -13.07
CA LEU A 311 16.35 -8.00 -11.89
C LEU A 311 17.73 -7.92 -11.27
N GLU A 312 18.18 -6.71 -10.98
CA GLU A 312 19.30 -6.51 -10.08
C GLU A 312 18.72 -6.36 -8.67
N ILE A 313 19.15 -7.23 -7.77
CA ILE A 313 18.68 -7.30 -6.39
C ILE A 313 19.83 -6.98 -5.44
N THR A 314 19.52 -6.23 -4.39
CA THR A 314 20.46 -5.94 -3.30
C THR A 314 19.96 -6.60 -2.03
N ASP A 315 20.83 -7.39 -1.37
CA ASP A 315 20.50 -8.04 -0.10
C ASP A 315 20.78 -7.14 1.12
N SER A 316 20.35 -7.56 2.30
CA SER A 316 20.53 -6.82 3.55
C SER A 316 21.99 -6.60 3.98
N VAL A 317 22.95 -7.28 3.34
CA VAL A 317 24.40 -7.15 3.60
C VAL A 317 25.07 -6.30 2.51
N GLY A 318 24.32 -5.87 1.49
CA GLY A 318 24.79 -5.06 0.38
C GLY A 318 25.34 -5.86 -0.80
N ASN A 319 25.12 -7.18 -0.84
CA ASN A 319 25.48 -7.97 -2.02
C ASN A 319 24.50 -7.70 -3.15
N VAL A 320 25.04 -7.53 -4.35
CA VAL A 320 24.26 -7.31 -5.56
C VAL A 320 24.32 -8.55 -6.44
N GLU A 321 23.16 -9.05 -6.85
CA GLU A 321 23.01 -10.19 -7.75
C GLU A 321 22.04 -9.86 -8.87
N VAL A 322 22.25 -10.41 -10.06
CA VAL A 322 21.29 -10.33 -11.16
C VAL A 322 20.56 -11.67 -11.27
N ILE A 323 19.25 -11.65 -11.08
CA ILE A 323 18.38 -12.82 -11.20
C ILE A 323 17.36 -12.62 -12.33
N SER A 324 16.90 -13.70 -12.94
CA SER A 324 15.75 -13.67 -13.85
C SER A 324 14.54 -14.26 -13.15
N LYS A 325 13.38 -13.60 -13.27
CA LYS A 325 12.15 -14.06 -12.62
C LYS A 325 10.93 -13.75 -13.45
N LYS A 326 10.02 -14.72 -13.55
CA LYS A 326 8.69 -14.53 -14.12
C LYS A 326 7.82 -13.70 -13.18
N LEU A 327 7.35 -12.57 -13.69
CA LEU A 327 6.50 -11.63 -12.98
C LEU A 327 5.25 -11.32 -13.81
N GLN A 328 4.16 -11.03 -13.11
CA GLN A 328 2.94 -10.51 -13.68
C GLN A 328 2.98 -8.98 -13.58
N VAL A 329 2.78 -8.31 -14.71
CA VAL A 329 2.65 -6.87 -14.80
C VAL A 329 1.19 -6.54 -15.03
N LEU A 330 0.65 -5.67 -14.19
CA LEU A 330 -0.69 -5.13 -14.29
C LEU A 330 -0.62 -3.63 -14.53
N GLY A 331 -1.63 -3.10 -15.23
CA GLY A 331 -1.68 -1.68 -15.49
C GLY A 331 -2.88 -1.28 -16.31
N ARG A 332 -2.89 -0.01 -16.73
CA ARG A 332 -3.91 0.57 -17.59
C ARG A 332 -3.30 1.05 -18.88
N VAL A 333 -4.08 0.96 -19.95
CA VAL A 333 -3.73 1.49 -21.26
C VAL A 333 -4.84 2.39 -21.78
N ALA A 334 -4.45 3.44 -22.51
CA ALA A 334 -5.33 4.27 -23.33
C ALA A 334 -4.89 4.18 -24.80
N ILE A 335 -5.83 3.89 -25.68
CA ILE A 335 -5.57 3.59 -27.10
C ILE A 335 -6.53 4.41 -27.96
N SER A 336 -6.01 5.07 -28.99
CA SER A 336 -6.81 5.83 -29.95
C SER A 336 -7.68 4.92 -30.83
N ALA A 337 -8.64 5.50 -31.56
CA ALA A 337 -9.49 4.75 -32.49
C ALA A 337 -8.68 4.03 -33.60
N GLU A 338 -7.51 4.57 -33.94
CA GLU A 338 -6.57 4.07 -34.95
C GLU A 338 -5.58 3.04 -34.39
N GLY A 339 -5.63 2.72 -33.10
CA GLY A 339 -4.73 1.75 -32.46
C GLY A 339 -3.41 2.34 -31.97
N ALA A 340 -3.27 3.67 -31.90
CA ALA A 340 -2.09 4.29 -31.30
C ALA A 340 -2.18 4.25 -29.77
N VAL A 341 -1.11 3.82 -29.10
CA VAL A 341 -1.00 3.88 -27.64
C VAL A 341 -0.79 5.33 -27.21
N GLU A 342 -1.78 5.91 -26.52
CA GLU A 342 -1.77 7.30 -26.04
C GLU A 342 -1.16 7.41 -24.63
N ASP A 343 -1.46 6.43 -23.78
CA ASP A 343 -0.95 6.35 -22.41
C ASP A 343 -0.85 4.89 -21.96
N LEU A 344 0.13 4.58 -21.12
CA LEU A 344 0.28 3.27 -20.49
C LEU A 344 0.90 3.47 -19.12
N VAL A 345 0.23 2.95 -18.09
CA VAL A 345 0.65 3.06 -16.69
C VAL A 345 0.69 1.68 -16.08
N VAL A 346 1.87 1.25 -15.63
CA VAL A 346 2.01 0.04 -14.81
C VAL A 346 1.53 0.37 -13.39
N THR A 347 0.58 -0.38 -12.89
CA THR A 347 0.01 -0.20 -11.53
C THR A 347 0.61 -1.18 -10.53
N ALA A 348 1.02 -2.37 -10.98
CA ALA A 348 1.67 -3.36 -10.14
C ALA A 348 2.61 -4.26 -10.94
N ILE A 349 3.68 -4.70 -10.29
CA ILE A 349 4.51 -5.81 -10.73
C ILE A 349 4.62 -6.78 -9.57
N GLU A 350 4.12 -8.00 -9.78
CA GLU A 350 3.97 -8.98 -8.72
C GLU A 350 4.42 -10.36 -9.17
N ALA A 351 4.70 -11.25 -8.22
CA ALA A 351 4.92 -12.66 -8.53
C ALA A 351 3.65 -13.34 -9.04
N LEU A 352 3.75 -14.51 -9.65
CA LEU A 352 2.57 -15.31 -9.98
C LEU A 352 1.84 -15.76 -8.71
N PRO A 353 0.51 -16.01 -8.74
CA PRO A 353 -0.25 -16.44 -7.57
C PRO A 353 0.28 -17.73 -6.92
N ASP A 354 0.84 -18.63 -7.71
CA ASP A 354 1.39 -19.94 -7.30
C ASP A 354 2.89 -19.91 -6.97
N ASP A 355 3.51 -18.73 -6.97
CA ASP A 355 4.93 -18.58 -6.68
C ASP A 355 5.29 -19.05 -5.25
N PRO A 356 6.20 -20.02 -5.07
CA PRO A 356 6.51 -20.60 -3.77
C PRO A 356 7.15 -19.59 -2.80
N MET A 357 7.83 -18.55 -3.30
CA MET A 357 8.44 -17.52 -2.45
C MET A 357 7.41 -16.57 -1.85
N ARG A 358 6.19 -16.47 -2.39
CA ARG A 358 5.10 -15.69 -1.76
C ARG A 358 4.83 -16.21 -0.35
N ARG A 359 4.82 -17.54 -0.19
CA ARG A 359 4.71 -18.19 1.12
C ARG A 359 5.85 -17.75 2.02
N VAL A 360 7.09 -17.81 1.54
CA VAL A 360 8.27 -17.49 2.35
C VAL A 360 8.23 -16.05 2.88
N TRP A 361 7.82 -15.09 2.05
CA TRP A 361 7.61 -13.70 2.48
C TRP A 361 6.48 -13.56 3.51
N LEU A 362 5.38 -14.29 3.33
CA LEU A 362 4.30 -14.32 4.33
C LEU A 362 4.76 -14.95 5.64
N TRP A 363 5.61 -15.97 5.60
CA TRP A 363 6.22 -16.54 6.80
C TRP A 363 7.18 -15.57 7.48
N GLN A 364 8.05 -14.87 6.74
CA GLN A 364 8.96 -13.88 7.34
C GLN A 364 8.21 -12.68 7.95
N THR A 365 7.10 -12.28 7.35
CA THR A 365 6.32 -11.15 7.87
C THR A 365 5.39 -11.53 9.02
N GLN A 366 5.04 -12.81 9.18
CA GLN A 366 4.25 -13.33 10.32
C GLN A 366 5.12 -13.89 11.45
N VAL A 367 6.26 -14.49 11.12
CA VAL A 367 7.25 -14.89 12.10
C VAL A 367 7.94 -13.60 12.50
N GLU A 368 7.50 -13.03 13.63
CA GLU A 368 8.34 -12.12 14.40
C GLU A 368 9.77 -12.65 14.29
N PRO A 369 10.74 -11.85 13.85
CA PRO A 369 12.09 -12.24 14.15
C PRO A 369 12.12 -12.31 15.68
N ARG A 370 12.21 -13.53 16.22
CA ARG A 370 12.23 -13.79 17.65
C ARG A 370 13.30 -12.86 18.22
N SER A 371 12.91 -11.99 19.15
CA SER A 371 13.81 -10.99 19.70
C SER A 371 15.09 -11.67 20.19
N ASP A 372 16.22 -10.95 20.15
CA ASP A 372 17.48 -11.45 20.71
C ASP A 372 17.31 -11.91 22.17
N ALA A 373 16.32 -11.36 22.88
CA ALA A 373 15.92 -11.79 24.22
C ALA A 373 15.31 -13.20 24.28
N TYR A 374 14.55 -13.65 23.27
CA TYR A 374 14.05 -15.02 23.17
C TYR A 374 15.19 -16.01 22.87
N PHE A 375 16.09 -15.67 21.94
CA PHE A 375 17.28 -16.48 21.67
C PHE A 375 18.22 -16.55 22.87
N ALA A 376 18.44 -15.44 23.58
CA ALA A 376 19.17 -15.43 24.85
C ALA A 376 18.45 -16.21 25.95
N GLY A 377 17.12 -16.28 25.94
CA GLY A 377 16.32 -17.14 26.83
C GLY A 377 16.51 -18.63 26.53
N VAL A 378 16.44 -19.02 25.26
CA VAL A 378 16.66 -20.41 24.81
C VAL A 378 18.12 -20.83 25.03
N LEU A 379 19.09 -19.94 24.77
CA LEU A 379 20.51 -20.19 25.04
C LEU A 379 20.81 -20.23 26.54
N ARG A 380 20.14 -19.44 27.39
CA ARG A 380 20.23 -19.59 28.86
C ARG A 380 19.73 -20.96 29.30
N HIS A 381 18.62 -21.42 28.74
CA HIS A 381 18.03 -22.71 29.08
C HIS A 381 18.86 -23.89 28.55
N ALA A 382 19.50 -23.73 27.39
CA ALA A 382 20.38 -24.72 26.79
C ALA A 382 21.75 -24.76 27.48
N ALA A 383 22.35 -23.62 27.83
CA ALA A 383 23.63 -23.53 28.53
C ALA A 383 23.57 -24.11 29.96
N ALA A 384 22.40 -24.11 30.59
CA ALA A 384 22.20 -24.79 31.87
C ALA A 384 22.19 -26.33 31.76
N ASN A 385 22.07 -26.89 30.56
CA ASN A 385 21.83 -28.33 30.34
C ASN A 385 22.75 -28.98 29.29
N LEU A 386 23.75 -28.25 28.76
CA LEU A 386 24.69 -28.75 27.76
C LEU A 386 26.07 -29.04 28.39
N PRO A 387 26.75 -30.13 27.99
CA PRO A 387 28.12 -30.40 28.41
C PRO A 387 29.10 -29.33 27.87
N SER A 388 30.13 -29.00 28.66
CA SER A 388 31.07 -27.89 28.45
C SER A 388 31.72 -27.83 27.07
N GLU A 389 32.02 -28.98 26.47
CA GLU A 389 32.62 -29.08 25.12
C GLU A 389 31.69 -28.53 24.02
N SER A 390 30.37 -28.63 24.20
CA SER A 390 29.38 -28.11 23.25
C SER A 390 29.26 -26.58 23.33
N LEU A 391 29.49 -26.00 24.51
CA LEU A 391 29.51 -24.54 24.73
C LEU A 391 30.77 -23.90 24.15
N GLU A 392 31.91 -24.59 24.19
CA GLU A 392 33.14 -24.14 23.54
C GLU A 392 33.01 -24.07 22.01
N GLY A 393 32.30 -25.03 21.41
CA GLY A 393 31.99 -25.03 19.97
C GLY A 393 31.12 -23.84 19.55
N LEU A 394 30.15 -23.44 20.38
CA LEU A 394 29.32 -22.25 20.17
C LEU A 394 30.12 -20.95 20.32
N TYR A 395 31.00 -20.85 21.31
CA TYR A 395 31.84 -19.66 21.53
C TYR A 395 32.79 -19.36 20.35
N ARG A 396 33.24 -20.41 19.64
CA ARG A 396 34.14 -20.28 18.48
C ARG A 396 33.42 -19.97 17.16
N ALA A 397 32.07 -19.97 17.13
CA ALA A 397 31.32 -19.63 15.93
C ALA A 397 31.43 -18.12 15.62
N ALA A 398 31.80 -17.78 14.38
CA ALA A 398 32.15 -16.41 13.99
C ALA A 398 30.96 -15.42 13.95
N ASN A 399 29.72 -15.92 13.91
CA ASN A 399 28.50 -15.10 13.82
C ASN A 399 27.55 -15.42 14.99
N LEU A 400 27.92 -15.02 16.20
CA LEU A 400 27.04 -15.06 17.35
C LEU A 400 26.11 -13.84 17.36
N PRO A 401 24.83 -13.99 17.74
CA PRO A 401 23.92 -12.85 17.92
C PRO A 401 24.49 -11.82 18.94
N PRO A 402 24.18 -10.52 18.80
CA PRO A 402 24.65 -9.48 19.72
C PRO A 402 24.32 -9.83 21.19
N GLY A 403 25.26 -9.64 22.11
CA GLY A 403 25.10 -9.96 23.54
C GLY A 403 25.31 -11.43 23.94
N THR A 404 25.36 -12.37 22.98
CA THR A 404 25.60 -13.81 23.28
C THR A 404 27.01 -14.06 23.80
N ARG A 405 27.99 -13.32 23.29
CA ARG A 405 29.39 -13.44 23.68
C ARG A 405 29.64 -12.95 25.11
N GLU A 406 29.05 -11.81 25.47
CA GLU A 406 29.08 -11.24 26.82
C GLU A 406 28.43 -12.18 27.85
N MET A 407 27.36 -12.87 27.46
CA MET A 407 26.68 -13.86 28.30
C MET A 407 27.53 -15.13 28.50
N LEU A 408 28.19 -15.63 27.46
CA LEU A 408 29.12 -16.77 27.56
C LEU A 408 30.35 -16.39 28.39
N ASP A 409 30.89 -15.19 28.23
CA ASP A 409 31.99 -14.69 29.06
C ASP A 409 31.60 -14.62 30.54
N ALA A 410 30.37 -14.18 30.85
CA ALA A 410 29.84 -14.19 32.21
C ALA A 410 29.63 -15.60 32.78
N TYR A 411 29.21 -16.57 31.95
CA TYR A 411 29.11 -17.98 32.34
C TYR A 411 30.48 -18.57 32.67
N TRP A 412 31.47 -18.40 31.79
CA TRP A 412 32.83 -18.93 31.99
C TRP A 412 33.52 -18.29 33.19
N LYS A 413 33.33 -16.98 33.40
CA LYS A 413 33.86 -16.29 34.58
C LYS A 413 33.28 -16.85 35.89
N ARG A 414 31.99 -17.21 35.89
CA ARG A 414 31.30 -17.81 37.04
C ARG A 414 31.68 -19.28 37.26
N ASP A 415 31.90 -20.05 36.19
CA ASP A 415 32.39 -21.44 36.24
C ASP A 415 33.85 -21.49 36.79
N ASP A 416 34.69 -20.55 36.37
CA ASP A 416 36.05 -20.37 36.89
C ASP A 416 36.06 -19.95 38.37
N GLU A 417 35.14 -19.06 38.77
CA GLU A 417 34.95 -18.67 40.17
C GLU A 417 34.47 -19.86 41.02
N MET A 418 33.56 -20.71 40.51
CA MET A 418 33.09 -21.91 41.20
C MET A 418 34.16 -23.02 41.30
N ARG A 419 35.00 -23.21 40.26
CA ARG A 419 36.16 -24.11 40.35
C ARG A 419 37.22 -23.63 41.33
N ARG A 420 37.37 -22.30 41.51
CA ARG A 420 38.31 -21.71 42.48
C ARG A 420 37.78 -21.69 43.91
N SER A 421 36.45 -21.68 44.11
CA SER A 421 35.83 -21.67 45.44
C SER A 421 35.70 -23.04 46.11
N GLY A 422 36.08 -24.14 45.43
CA GLY A 422 36.26 -25.44 46.06
C GLY A 422 35.00 -26.09 46.63
N ASP A 423 33.82 -25.82 46.05
CA ASP A 423 32.58 -26.53 46.39
C ASP A 423 32.16 -27.39 45.19
N VAL A 424 32.89 -28.49 44.99
CA VAL A 424 32.39 -29.65 44.24
C VAL A 424 32.05 -30.69 45.29
N SER A 425 30.76 -30.81 45.62
CA SER A 425 30.25 -32.03 46.22
C SER A 425 29.91 -32.99 45.08
N ASP A 426 30.68 -34.07 44.99
CA ASP A 426 30.31 -35.26 44.23
C ASP A 426 29.20 -35.97 45.01
N ASP A 427 27.98 -35.97 44.45
CA ASP A 427 27.00 -37.05 44.52
C ASP A 427 25.95 -36.90 43.40
#